data_AF-A0A6I4YHL8-F1
#
_entry.id   AF-A0A6I4YHL8-F1
#
_cell.length_a   1.000
_cell.length_b   1.000
_cell.length_c   1.000
_cell.angle_alpha   90.00
_cell.angle_beta   90.00
_cell.angle_gamma   90.00
#
_symmetry.space_group_name_H-M   'P 1'
#
loop_
_entity.id
_entity.type
_entity.pdbx_description
1 polymer ?
#
loop_
_entity_poly.entity_id
_entity_poly.type
_entity_poly.pdbx_seq_one_letter_code
_entity_poly.pdbx_strand_id
1 'polypeptide(L)'
;MTDPIDAAQAAQLAAHAQQGHADRNREAIRPALAHADTQIREAASGPAGLTGVQLDLRPFHLNPDQLLAVRRDLTRRGFQVQPFGGAQDVLNIGWARVTTRGPGLSGQQHLTE
;
A
#
# COMPACT_ATOMS: atom_id res chain seq x y z
N MET A 1 23.02 -4.74 -38.49
CA MET A 1 23.62 -4.33 -37.20
C MET A 1 22.73 -3.22 -36.68
N THR A 2 21.98 -3.47 -35.59
CA THR A 2 21.05 -2.48 -35.03
C THR A 2 21.87 -1.47 -34.23
N ASP A 3 21.75 -0.20 -34.60
CA ASP A 3 22.58 0.88 -34.05
C ASP A 3 22.26 1.09 -32.56
N PRO A 4 23.26 1.10 -31.65
CA PRO A 4 23.01 1.24 -30.21
C PRO A 4 22.36 2.59 -29.85
N ILE A 5 22.43 3.59 -30.73
CA ILE A 5 21.74 4.87 -30.57
C ILE A 5 20.22 4.71 -30.68
N ASP A 6 19.74 3.79 -31.51
CA ASP A 6 18.31 3.49 -31.72
C ASP A 6 17.68 2.83 -30.49
N ALA A 7 18.41 1.90 -29.86
CA ALA A 7 17.97 1.23 -28.63
C ALA A 7 17.91 2.19 -27.42
N ALA A 8 18.85 3.13 -27.31
CA ALA A 8 18.86 4.13 -26.24
C ALA A 8 17.71 5.14 -26.40
N GLN A 9 17.41 5.57 -27.62
CA GLN A 9 16.27 6.45 -27.89
C GLN A 9 14.94 5.73 -27.68
N ALA A 10 14.80 4.47 -28.12
CA ALA A 10 13.61 3.66 -27.85
C ALA A 10 13.39 3.46 -26.34
N ALA A 11 14.46 3.24 -25.55
CA ALA A 11 14.37 3.12 -24.11
C ALA A 11 13.95 4.44 -23.43
N GLN A 12 14.44 5.59 -23.90
CA GLN A 12 14.02 6.91 -23.40
C GLN A 12 12.54 7.20 -23.73
N LEU A 13 12.09 6.88 -24.94
CA LEU A 13 10.69 7.03 -25.35
C LEU A 13 9.77 6.11 -24.54
N ALA A 14 10.20 4.86 -24.32
CA ALA A 14 9.49 3.91 -23.46
C ALA A 14 9.42 4.40 -22.00
N ALA A 15 10.51 4.95 -21.46
CA ALA A 15 10.55 5.51 -20.11
C ALA A 15 9.63 6.74 -19.96
N HIS A 16 9.62 7.64 -20.94
CA HIS A 16 8.71 8.80 -20.97
C HIS A 16 7.24 8.37 -21.06
N ALA A 17 6.93 7.39 -21.93
CA ALA A 17 5.59 6.84 -22.02
C ALA A 17 5.18 6.22 -20.68
N GLN A 18 6.04 5.40 -20.07
CA GLN A 18 5.80 4.78 -18.76
C GLN A 18 5.54 5.80 -17.66
N GLN A 19 6.27 6.93 -17.63
CA GLN A 19 6.01 8.02 -16.69
C GLN A 19 4.63 8.65 -16.91
N GLY A 20 4.28 9.01 -18.15
CA GLY A 20 2.95 9.54 -18.46
C GLY A 20 1.80 8.56 -18.19
N HIS A 21 2.07 7.25 -18.28
CA HIS A 21 1.12 6.21 -17.84
C HIS A 21 1.02 6.14 -16.31
N ALA A 22 2.14 6.25 -15.60
CA ALA A 22 2.18 6.21 -14.15
C ALA A 22 1.47 7.42 -13.51
N ASP A 23 1.63 8.63 -14.04
CA ASP A 23 0.94 9.83 -13.54
C ASP A 23 -0.58 9.73 -13.74
N ARG A 24 -1.03 9.35 -14.93
CA ARG A 24 -2.46 9.13 -15.21
C ARG A 24 -3.05 8.02 -14.36
N ASN A 25 -2.30 6.94 -14.16
CA ASN A 25 -2.70 5.86 -13.26
C ASN A 25 -2.81 6.38 -11.81
N ARG A 26 -1.83 7.17 -11.36
CA ARG A 26 -1.83 7.76 -10.02
C ARG A 26 -3.03 8.67 -9.80
N GLU A 27 -3.41 9.48 -10.79
CA GLU A 27 -4.61 10.31 -10.74
C GLU A 27 -5.89 9.46 -10.68
N ALA A 28 -5.97 8.40 -11.49
CA ALA A 28 -7.13 7.50 -11.53
C ALA A 28 -7.36 6.75 -10.20
N ILE A 29 -6.29 6.40 -9.47
CA ILE A 29 -6.42 5.72 -8.17
C ILE A 29 -6.64 6.66 -6.97
N ARG A 30 -6.54 7.99 -7.13
CA ARG A 30 -6.76 8.95 -6.03
C ARG A 30 -8.10 8.74 -5.29
N PRO A 31 -9.26 8.59 -5.97
CA PRO A 31 -10.52 8.37 -5.25
C PRO A 31 -10.54 7.06 -4.46
N ALA A 32 -9.95 5.99 -5.00
CA ALA A 32 -9.84 4.70 -4.32
C ALA A 32 -8.93 4.80 -3.07
N LEU A 33 -7.81 5.51 -3.17
CA LEU A 33 -6.92 5.77 -2.02
C LEU A 33 -7.60 6.62 -0.95
N ALA A 34 -8.32 7.68 -1.33
CA ALA A 34 -9.06 8.52 -0.38
C ALA A 34 -10.14 7.72 0.38
N HIS A 35 -10.84 6.83 -0.32
CA HIS A 35 -11.80 5.91 0.30
C HIS A 35 -11.10 4.93 1.25
N ALA A 36 -9.97 4.35 0.84
CA ALA A 36 -9.16 3.47 1.67
C ALA A 36 -8.71 4.17 2.97
N ASP A 37 -8.15 5.38 2.88
CA ASP A 37 -7.72 6.17 4.04
C ASP A 37 -8.88 6.45 5.00
N THR A 38 -10.06 6.79 4.47
CA THR A 38 -11.26 7.05 5.28
C THR A 38 -11.67 5.80 6.06
N GLN A 39 -11.81 4.67 5.38
CA GLN A 39 -12.22 3.41 6.00
C GLN A 39 -11.19 2.89 7.02
N ILE A 40 -9.89 3.02 6.72
CA ILE A 40 -8.82 2.67 7.67
C ILE A 40 -8.90 3.55 8.91
N ARG A 41 -9.08 4.87 8.75
CA ARG A 41 -9.19 5.81 9.87
C ARG A 41 -10.41 5.53 10.74
N GLU A 42 -11.56 5.25 10.12
CA GLU A 42 -12.79 4.90 10.83
C GLU A 42 -12.63 3.59 11.60
N ALA A 43 -12.08 2.55 10.97
CA ALA A 43 -11.81 1.27 11.62
C ALA A 43 -10.78 1.39 12.76
N ALA A 44 -9.74 2.21 12.58
CA ALA A 44 -8.73 2.47 13.61
C ALA A 44 -9.27 3.31 14.79
N SER A 45 -10.23 4.20 14.53
CA SER A 45 -10.88 5.03 15.55
C SER A 45 -12.08 4.34 16.22
N GLY A 46 -12.47 3.17 15.72
CA GLY A 46 -13.60 2.41 16.23
C GLY A 46 -13.36 1.85 17.64
N PRO A 47 -14.44 1.54 18.38
CA PRO A 47 -14.39 1.12 19.79
C PRO A 47 -13.64 -0.21 20.01
N ALA A 48 -13.50 -1.03 18.97
CA ALA A 48 -12.78 -2.30 19.02
C ALA A 48 -11.26 -2.16 18.78
N GLY A 49 -10.76 -0.98 18.38
CA GLY A 49 -9.35 -0.77 18.06
C GLY A 49 -8.83 -1.81 17.05
N LEU A 50 -9.61 -2.02 15.98
CA LEU A 50 -9.33 -3.04 14.99
C LEU A 50 -7.91 -2.85 14.44
N THR A 51 -7.22 -3.96 14.20
CA THR A 51 -5.89 -3.98 13.56
C THR A 51 -5.99 -4.28 12.07
N GLY A 52 -7.20 -4.14 11.51
CA GLY A 52 -7.44 -4.30 10.09
C GLY A 52 -8.86 -3.98 9.65
N VAL A 53 -9.03 -3.78 8.34
CA VAL A 53 -10.30 -3.50 7.67
C VAL A 53 -10.33 -4.20 6.31
N GLN A 54 -11.51 -4.57 5.85
CA GLN A 54 -11.74 -5.01 4.49
C GLN A 54 -12.13 -3.81 3.61
N LEU A 55 -11.38 -3.57 2.56
CA LEU A 55 -11.64 -2.54 1.56
C LEU A 55 -12.24 -3.17 0.31
N ASP A 56 -13.38 -2.62 -0.10
CA ASP A 56 -14.01 -2.94 -1.37
C ASP A 56 -13.66 -1.87 -2.41
N LEU A 57 -12.91 -2.26 -3.45
CA LEU A 57 -12.51 -1.37 -4.53
C LEU A 57 -13.37 -1.54 -5.80
N ARG A 58 -14.37 -2.43 -5.79
CA ARG A 58 -15.25 -2.68 -6.94
C ARG A 58 -15.96 -1.42 -7.46
N PRO A 59 -16.43 -0.48 -6.60
CA PRO A 59 -17.08 0.75 -7.06
C PRO A 59 -16.20 1.66 -7.93
N PHE A 60 -14.87 1.51 -7.86
CA PHE A 60 -13.93 2.36 -8.59
C PHE A 60 -13.55 1.78 -9.95
N HIS A 61 -14.02 0.58 -10.30
CA HIS A 61 -13.77 -0.08 -11.60
C HIS A 61 -12.28 -0.04 -12.01
N LEU A 62 -11.39 -0.31 -11.06
CA LEU A 62 -9.95 -0.25 -11.28
C LEU A 62 -9.49 -1.42 -12.16
N ASN A 63 -8.57 -1.14 -13.08
CA ASN A 63 -7.88 -2.18 -13.84
C ASN A 63 -6.79 -2.86 -12.97
N PRO A 64 -6.22 -4.00 -13.42
CA PRO A 64 -5.23 -4.73 -12.63
C PRO A 64 -3.97 -3.91 -12.25
N ASP A 65 -3.53 -3.00 -13.12
CA ASP A 65 -2.36 -2.14 -12.87
C ASP A 65 -2.68 -1.07 -11.82
N GLN A 66 -3.89 -0.51 -11.84
CA GLN A 66 -4.44 0.40 -10.84
C GLN A 66 -4.60 -0.29 -9.48
N LEU A 67 -5.13 -1.51 -9.45
CA LEU A 67 -5.24 -2.31 -8.22
C LEU A 67 -3.85 -2.59 -7.62
N LEU A 68 -2.88 -2.96 -8.45
CA LEU A 68 -1.50 -3.16 -8.02
C LEU A 68 -0.88 -1.85 -7.48
N ALA A 69 -1.15 -0.72 -8.13
CA ALA A 69 -0.68 0.59 -7.68
C ALA A 69 -1.26 0.97 -6.31
N VAL A 70 -2.56 0.75 -6.07
CA VAL A 70 -3.20 0.96 -4.76
C VAL A 70 -2.53 0.10 -3.69
N ARG A 71 -2.32 -1.19 -3.97
CA ARG A 71 -1.65 -2.12 -3.04
C ARG A 71 -0.24 -1.67 -2.69
N ARG A 72 0.55 -1.25 -3.70
CA ARG A 72 1.91 -0.74 -3.51
C ARG A 72 1.93 0.53 -2.67
N ASP A 73 0.99 1.45 -2.89
CA ASP A 73 0.93 2.71 -2.14
C ASP A 73 0.58 2.47 -0.67
N LEU A 74 -0.44 1.65 -0.40
CA LEU A 74 -0.81 1.24 0.97
C LEU A 74 0.33 0.49 1.68
N THR A 75 1.02 -0.39 0.98
CA THR A 75 2.19 -1.11 1.54
C THR A 75 3.32 -0.14 1.87
N ARG A 76 3.60 0.85 1.00
CA ARG A 76 4.62 1.89 1.24
C ARG A 76 4.29 2.76 2.47
N ARG A 77 3.01 2.96 2.76
CA ARG A 77 2.53 3.66 3.96
C ARG A 77 2.62 2.81 5.24
N GLY A 78 3.04 1.56 5.15
CA GLY A 78 3.25 0.67 6.29
C GLY A 78 2.08 -0.27 6.59
N PHE A 79 1.06 -0.32 5.72
CA PHE A 79 -0.05 -1.25 5.86
C PHE A 79 0.30 -2.64 5.31
N GLN A 80 -0.22 -3.69 5.93
CA GLN A 80 -0.17 -5.04 5.39
C GLN A 80 -1.38 -5.26 4.49
N VAL A 81 -1.16 -5.53 3.20
CA VAL A 81 -2.24 -5.63 2.21
C VAL A 81 -2.31 -7.04 1.62
N GLN A 82 -3.44 -7.72 1.79
CA GLN A 82 -3.69 -9.06 1.26
C GLN A 82 -5.00 -9.08 0.44
N PRO A 83 -5.06 -9.82 -0.68
CA PRO A 83 -6.34 -10.03 -1.37
C PRO A 83 -7.28 -10.88 -0.50
N PHE A 84 -8.56 -10.53 -0.48
CA PHE A 84 -9.56 -11.25 0.30
C PHE A 84 -10.21 -12.36 -0.52
N GLY A 85 -10.12 -13.61 -0.04
CA GLY A 85 -10.96 -14.71 -0.54
C GLY A 85 -10.92 -14.96 -2.05
N GLY A 86 -9.80 -14.67 -2.72
CA GLY A 86 -9.65 -14.82 -4.17
C GLY A 86 -10.21 -13.66 -5.02
N ALA A 87 -10.89 -12.67 -4.42
CA ALA A 87 -11.31 -11.46 -5.11
C ALA A 87 -10.17 -10.43 -5.13
N GLN A 88 -9.74 -10.01 -6.32
CA GLN A 88 -8.63 -9.06 -6.48
C GLN A 88 -9.03 -7.62 -6.13
N ASP A 89 -10.33 -7.31 -6.25
CA ASP A 89 -10.93 -6.00 -5.96
C ASP A 89 -11.27 -5.81 -4.49
N VAL A 90 -11.11 -6.85 -3.66
CA VAL A 90 -11.36 -6.78 -2.22
C VAL A 90 -10.04 -7.01 -1.49
N LEU A 91 -9.62 -6.03 -0.70
CA LEU A 91 -8.34 -6.05 0.00
C LEU A 91 -8.55 -6.09 1.51
N ASN A 92 -7.91 -7.03 2.18
CA ASN A 92 -7.71 -6.97 3.62
C ASN A 92 -6.50 -6.09 3.92
N ILE A 93 -6.73 -5.00 4.65
CA ILE A 93 -5.69 -4.08 5.11
C ILE A 93 -5.50 -4.30 6.60
N GLY A 94 -4.30 -4.69 7.02
CA GLY A 94 -3.90 -4.78 8.41
C GLY A 94 -2.91 -3.67 8.79
N TRP A 95 -2.93 -3.25 10.05
CA TRP A 95 -1.88 -2.43 10.66
C TRP A 95 -1.52 -3.00 12.02
N ALA A 96 -0.23 -3.03 12.33
CA ALA A 96 0.22 -3.37 13.67
C ALA A 96 -0.22 -2.25 14.62
N ARG A 97 -0.91 -2.60 15.71
CA ARG A 97 -1.04 -1.69 16.85
C ARG A 97 0.39 -1.45 17.32
N VAL A 98 0.90 -0.23 17.21
CA VAL A 98 2.22 0.12 17.77
C VAL A 98 2.07 -0.07 19.27
N THR A 99 2.39 -1.25 19.78
CA THR A 99 2.70 -1.43 21.18
C THR A 99 3.99 -0.67 21.39
N THR A 100 3.88 0.58 21.81
CA THR A 100 4.92 1.26 22.58
C THR A 100 5.08 0.49 23.89
N ARG A 101 5.65 -0.72 23.83
CA ARG A 101 6.64 -1.07 24.83
C ARG A 101 7.83 -0.17 24.50
N GLY A 102 7.87 1.00 25.13
CA GLY A 102 9.17 1.51 25.50
C GLY A 102 9.93 0.36 26.19
N PRO A 103 11.24 0.22 26.01
CA PRO A 103 12.05 -0.59 26.91
C PRO A 103 12.01 0.10 28.29
N GLY A 104 10.90 -0.05 28.99
CA GLY A 104 10.80 0.20 30.41
C GLY A 104 11.43 -0.99 31.11
N LEU A 105 12.49 -0.70 31.87
CA LEU A 105 13.00 -1.47 32.99
C LEU A 105 13.93 -2.65 32.65
N SER A 106 15.17 -2.33 32.28
CA SER A 106 16.33 -3.08 32.80
C SER A 106 16.46 -2.82 34.29
N GLY A 107 15.54 -3.39 35.06
CA GLY A 107 15.55 -3.45 36.52
C GLY A 107 15.35 -4.89 36.94
N GLN A 108 16.41 -5.70 36.86
CA GLN A 108 16.61 -6.95 37.59
C GLN A 108 18.12 -7.14 37.70
N GLN A 109 18.70 -6.70 38.82
CA GLN A 109 19.04 -7.58 39.95
C GLN A 109 20.08 -8.63 39.53
N HIS A 110 21.36 -8.24 39.53
CA HIS A 110 22.44 -9.21 39.70
C HIS A 110 22.75 -9.25 41.19
N LEU A 111 22.24 -10.29 41.85
CA LEU A 111 22.54 -10.62 43.24
C LEU A 111 22.97 -12.10 43.24
N THR A 112 24.28 -12.29 43.22
CA THR A 112 25.07 -13.51 43.47
C THR A 112 26.52 -13.12 43.13
N GLU A 113 27.56 -13.30 43.92
CA GLU A 113 27.82 -13.78 45.28
C GLU A 113 29.23 -13.24 45.63
#